data_AF-A0A6I7FGU6-F1
#
_entry.id   AF-A0A6I7FGU6-F1
#
_cell.length_a   1.000
_cell.length_b   1.000
_cell.length_c   1.000
_cell.angle_alpha   90.00
_cell.angle_beta   90.00
_cell.angle_gamma   90.00
#
_symmetry.space_group_name_H-M   'P 1'
#
loop_
_entity.id
_entity.type
_entity.pdbx_description
1 polymer ?
#
loop_
_entity_poly.entity_id
_entity_poly.type
_entity_poly.pdbx_seq_one_letter_code
_entity_poly.pdbx_strand_id
1 'polypeptide(L)'
;MKLAASDHRPPNLFKGPLELEVKVYKSTLKSFSKKKAAAAERGELRPSKKPDVDNYIKGIKDGLNKVLWQDDCQIVDLHVSKFYSEKPRIEIKVTPLSQEEEQLCLSLISKQS
;
A
#
# COMPACT_ATOMS: atom_id res chain seq x y z
N MET A 1 -4.71 5.82 13.32
CA MET A 1 -4.07 4.68 12.64
C MET A 1 -2.64 5.07 12.35
N LYS A 2 -1.65 4.27 12.76
CA LYS A 2 -0.24 4.57 12.53
C LYS A 2 0.06 4.17 11.07
N LEU A 3 0.08 5.16 10.18
CA LEU A 3 0.44 4.95 8.77
C LEU A 3 1.92 4.59 8.74
N ALA A 4 2.26 3.38 8.30
CA ALA A 4 3.64 3.00 7.97
C ALA A 4 4.15 3.72 6.69
N ALA A 5 3.51 4.82 6.29
CA ALA A 5 3.99 5.75 5.27
C ALA A 5 4.89 6.85 5.89
N SER A 6 4.90 7.00 7.23
CA SER A 6 5.65 8.07 7.89
C SER A 6 7.17 7.86 7.94
N ASP A 7 7.65 6.62 7.78
CA ASP A 7 9.09 6.32 7.89
C ASP A 7 9.83 6.40 6.55
N HIS A 8 9.12 6.52 5.42
CA HIS A 8 9.72 6.57 4.07
C HIS A 8 9.02 7.59 3.17
N ARG A 9 8.87 8.84 3.65
CA ARG A 9 8.42 9.93 2.78
C ARG A 9 9.60 10.34 1.87
N PRO A 10 9.51 10.15 0.54
CA PRO A 10 10.53 10.70 -0.34
C PRO A 10 10.51 12.23 -0.24
N PRO A 11 11.68 12.90 -0.30
CA PRO A 11 11.75 14.36 -0.23
C PRO A 11 11.05 15.03 -1.43
N ASN A 12 10.91 14.29 -2.54
CA ASN A 12 10.25 14.75 -3.76
C ASN A 12 9.01 13.91 -4.05
N LEU A 13 8.03 14.54 -4.70
CA LEU A 13 6.84 13.85 -5.22
C LEU A 13 7.21 13.01 -6.44
N PHE A 14 6.64 11.82 -6.52
CA PHE A 14 6.72 10.96 -7.70
C PHE A 14 6.08 11.66 -8.91
N LYS A 15 6.73 11.55 -10.07
CA LYS A 15 6.29 12.13 -11.33
C LYS A 15 5.96 11.02 -12.33
N GLY A 16 5.21 11.37 -13.38
CA GLY A 16 4.87 10.42 -14.43
C GLY A 16 3.84 9.35 -13.99
N PRO A 17 3.68 8.29 -14.80
CA PRO A 17 2.73 7.20 -14.55
C PRO A 17 3.23 6.29 -13.41
N LEU A 18 2.34 5.97 -12.49
CA LEU A 18 2.60 5.21 -11.28
C LEU A 18 1.68 4.00 -11.18
N GLU A 19 2.24 2.90 -10.67
CA GLU A 19 1.52 1.75 -10.14
C GLU A 19 1.37 1.89 -8.63
N LEU A 20 0.15 1.70 -8.13
CA LEU A 20 -0.18 1.75 -6.71
C LEU A 20 -0.65 0.37 -6.23
N GLU A 21 0.12 -0.26 -5.34
CA GLU A 21 -0.26 -1.50 -4.68
C GLU A 21 -0.65 -1.21 -3.22
N VAL A 22 -1.87 -1.60 -2.84
CA VAL A 22 -2.43 -1.39 -1.50
C VAL A 22 -2.80 -2.74 -0.89
N LYS A 23 -2.22 -3.05 0.27
CA LYS A 23 -2.60 -4.22 1.09
C LYS A 23 -3.21 -3.75 2.40
N VAL A 24 -4.50 -4.02 2.55
CA VAL A 24 -5.26 -3.70 3.77
C VAL A 24 -5.32 -4.93 4.64
N TYR A 25 -4.68 -4.88 5.80
CA TYR A 25 -4.73 -5.95 6.80
C TYR A 25 -5.73 -5.59 7.90
N LYS A 26 -6.91 -6.22 7.86
CA LYS A 26 -7.95 -6.06 8.88
C LYS A 26 -7.62 -6.93 10.09
N SER A 27 -8.05 -6.48 11.27
CA SER A 27 -7.89 -7.26 12.49
C SER A 27 -8.59 -8.61 12.35
N THR A 28 -7.89 -9.68 12.73
CA THR A 28 -8.45 -11.01 12.88
C THR A 28 -9.62 -10.97 13.89
N LEU A 29 -10.76 -11.55 13.52
CA LEU A 29 -11.95 -11.50 14.38
C LEU A 29 -11.73 -12.32 15.64
N LYS A 30 -12.13 -11.78 16.81
CA LYS A 30 -12.02 -12.48 18.11
C LYS A 30 -12.77 -13.81 18.16
N SER A 31 -13.76 -14.00 17.29
CA SER A 31 -14.54 -15.23 17.16
C SER A 31 -13.88 -16.30 16.28
N PHE A 32 -12.72 -16.02 15.69
CA PHE A 32 -12.00 -17.04 14.92
C PHE A 32 -11.39 -18.08 15.87
N SER A 33 -11.56 -19.35 15.53
CA SER A 33 -10.77 -20.42 16.14
C SER A 33 -9.30 -20.27 15.79
N LYS A 34 -8.38 -20.86 16.57
CA LYS A 34 -6.93 -20.85 16.29
C LYS A 34 -6.60 -21.27 14.85
N LYS A 35 -7.31 -22.28 14.32
CA LYS A 35 -7.16 -22.74 12.92
C LYS A 35 -7.57 -21.67 11.92
N LYS A 36 -8.69 -20.98 12.15
CA LYS A 36 -9.16 -19.89 11.27
C LYS A 36 -8.26 -18.66 11.35
N ALA A 37 -7.75 -18.33 12.54
CA ALA A 37 -6.79 -17.25 12.71
C ALA A 37 -5.49 -17.53 11.94
N ALA A 38 -4.96 -18.75 12.02
CA ALA A 38 -3.77 -19.13 11.26
C ALA A 38 -4.01 -19.12 9.73
N ALA A 39 -5.18 -19.58 9.26
CA ALA A 39 -5.55 -19.49 7.84
C ALA A 39 -5.74 -18.03 7.37
N ALA A 40 -6.24 -17.16 8.25
CA ALA A 40 -6.33 -15.72 8.01
C ALA A 40 -4.95 -15.07 7.86
N GLU A 41 -4.01 -15.39 8.76
CA GLU A 41 -2.64 -14.86 8.73
C GLU A 41 -1.87 -15.34 7.50
N ARG A 42 -2.11 -16.59 7.06
CA ARG A 42 -1.57 -17.13 5.79
C ARG A 42 -2.25 -16.59 4.53
N GLY A 43 -3.30 -15.78 4.68
CA GLY A 43 -4.04 -15.21 3.55
C GLY A 43 -4.96 -16.21 2.81
N GLU A 44 -5.17 -17.41 3.34
CA GLU A 44 -6.14 -18.39 2.82
C GLU A 44 -7.58 -17.93 3.09
N LEU A 45 -7.79 -17.28 4.23
CA LEU A 45 -9.08 -16.67 4.59
C LEU A 45 -9.01 -15.16 4.37
N ARG A 46 -9.90 -14.63 3.54
CA ARG A 46 -9.94 -13.21 3.16
C ARG A 46 -11.16 -12.46 3.71
N PRO A 47 -11.03 -11.20 4.14
CA PRO A 47 -12.16 -10.37 4.52
C PRO A 47 -12.99 -9.97 3.30
N SER A 48 -14.12 -10.65 3.08
CA SER A 48 -15.08 -10.36 2.02
C SER A 48 -16.20 -9.39 2.42
N LYS A 49 -16.28 -8.99 3.69
CA LYS A 49 -17.29 -8.05 4.19
C LYS A 49 -16.89 -6.59 3.96
N LYS A 50 -17.89 -5.70 4.05
CA LYS A 50 -17.76 -4.24 4.05
C LYS A 50 -16.70 -3.72 5.05
N PRO A 51 -16.17 -2.49 4.87
CA PRO A 51 -16.34 -1.65 3.68
C PRO A 51 -15.66 -2.25 2.45
N ASP A 52 -16.15 -1.83 1.29
CA ASP A 52 -15.70 -2.28 -0.01
C ASP A 52 -14.30 -1.72 -0.32
N VAL A 53 -13.62 -2.30 -1.30
CA VAL A 53 -12.21 -1.98 -1.61
C VAL A 53 -12.05 -0.53 -2.08
N ASP A 54 -13.00 -0.04 -2.87
CA ASP A 54 -13.13 1.34 -3.34
C ASP A 54 -13.09 2.38 -2.21
N ASN A 55 -13.74 2.10 -1.07
CA ASN A 55 -13.80 3.00 0.07
C ASN A 55 -12.42 3.15 0.73
N TYR A 56 -11.65 2.06 0.80
CA TYR A 56 -10.27 2.12 1.26
C TYR A 56 -9.40 2.93 0.30
N ILE A 57 -9.53 2.67 -0.99
CA ILE A 57 -8.76 3.37 -2.03
C ILE A 57 -9.03 4.87 -1.98
N LYS A 58 -10.30 5.28 -1.91
CA LYS A 58 -10.67 6.68 -1.86
C LYS A 58 -9.99 7.40 -0.70
N GLY A 59 -10.13 6.87 0.52
CA GLY A 59 -9.50 7.48 1.69
C GLY A 59 -7.96 7.48 1.65
N ILE A 60 -7.36 6.47 1.02
CA ILE A 60 -5.90 6.39 0.84
C ILE A 60 -5.43 7.42 -0.19
N LYS A 61 -6.09 7.50 -1.35
CA LYS A 61 -5.76 8.48 -2.39
C LYS A 61 -5.92 9.90 -1.87
N ASP A 62 -7.04 10.21 -1.22
CA ASP A 62 -7.28 11.52 -0.61
C ASP A 62 -6.19 11.92 0.41
N GLY A 63 -5.68 10.95 1.17
CA GLY A 63 -4.63 11.19 2.18
C GLY A 63 -3.20 11.25 1.64
N LEU A 64 -2.94 10.67 0.47
CA LEU A 64 -1.60 10.59 -0.14
C LEU A 64 -1.41 11.54 -1.34
N ASN A 65 -2.51 12.05 -1.90
CA ASN A 65 -2.48 13.06 -2.94
C ASN A 65 -1.76 14.32 -2.42
N LYS A 66 -0.86 14.87 -3.23
CA LYS A 66 0.08 15.96 -2.88
C LYS A 66 1.08 15.63 -1.77
N VAL A 67 1.08 14.40 -1.25
CA VAL A 67 2.07 13.91 -0.26
C VAL A 67 3.10 13.01 -0.93
N LEU A 68 2.64 12.09 -1.79
CA LEU A 68 3.50 11.17 -2.56
C LEU A 68 3.53 11.49 -4.05
N TRP A 69 2.44 11.97 -4.65
CA TRP A 69 2.33 12.36 -6.06
C TRP A 69 1.63 13.72 -6.20
N GLN A 70 1.66 14.34 -7.37
CA GLN A 70 1.04 15.65 -7.59
C GLN A 70 -0.47 15.58 -7.87
N ASP A 71 -0.88 14.58 -8.65
CA ASP A 71 -2.28 14.39 -9.05
C ASP A 71 -2.63 12.90 -9.12
N ASP A 72 -3.87 12.56 -8.78
CA ASP A 72 -4.39 11.20 -8.82
C ASP A 72 -4.42 10.62 -10.24
N CYS A 73 -4.40 11.46 -11.28
CA CYS A 73 -4.28 11.03 -12.68
C CYS A 73 -2.95 10.31 -12.97
N GLN A 74 -1.94 10.46 -12.10
CA GLN A 74 -0.67 9.76 -12.22
C GLN A 74 -0.79 8.27 -11.90
N ILE A 75 -1.80 7.84 -11.13
CA ILE A 75 -2.01 6.42 -10.83
C ILE A 75 -2.70 5.77 -12.02
N VAL A 76 -1.93 5.05 -12.84
CA VAL A 76 -2.42 4.38 -14.05
C VAL A 76 -2.63 2.89 -13.86
N ASP A 77 -2.05 2.31 -12.81
CA ASP A 77 -2.26 0.93 -12.38
C ASP A 77 -2.51 0.85 -10.87
N LEU A 78 -3.46 0.02 -10.45
CA LEU A 78 -3.97 -0.03 -9.09
C LEU A 78 -4.34 -1.45 -8.66
N HIS A 79 -3.53 -1.99 -7.75
CA HIS A 79 -3.74 -3.32 -7.17
C HIS A 79 -4.15 -3.21 -5.71
N VAL A 80 -5.34 -3.69 -5.36
CA VAL A 80 -5.80 -3.64 -3.97
C VAL A 80 -6.26 -4.98 -3.45
N SER A 81 -5.69 -5.36 -2.31
CA SER A 81 -5.92 -6.63 -1.65
C SER A 81 -6.30 -6.43 -0.20
N LYS A 82 -7.29 -7.20 0.28
CA LYS A 82 -7.66 -7.25 1.70
C LYS A 82 -7.20 -8.56 2.32
N PHE A 83 -6.62 -8.50 3.50
CA PHE A 83 -6.10 -9.61 4.29
C PHE A 83 -6.61 -9.50 5.72
N TYR A 84 -6.54 -10.60 6.46
CA TYR A 84 -6.60 -10.57 7.92
C TYR A 84 -5.19 -10.55 8.50
N SER A 85 -5.02 -9.98 9.68
CA SER A 85 -3.78 -9.96 10.43
C SER A 85 -4.07 -9.75 11.91
N GLU A 86 -3.28 -10.36 12.78
CA GLU A 86 -3.28 -10.01 14.22
C GLU A 86 -2.86 -8.56 14.47
N LYS A 87 -1.97 -8.02 13.62
CA LYS A 87 -1.51 -6.63 13.65
C LYS A 87 -2.16 -5.86 12.48
N PRO A 88 -3.31 -5.19 12.69
CA PRO A 88 -3.99 -4.46 11.64
C PRO A 88 -3.15 -3.28 11.16
N ARG A 89 -3.02 -3.15 9.84
CA ARG A 89 -2.20 -2.14 9.18
C ARG A 89 -2.62 -1.97 7.72
N ILE A 90 -2.11 -0.92 7.09
CA ILE A 90 -2.23 -0.71 5.65
C ILE A 90 -0.80 -0.58 5.12
N GLU A 91 -0.46 -1.41 4.15
CA GLU A 91 0.80 -1.33 3.42
C GLU A 91 0.50 -0.73 2.05
N ILE A 92 1.31 0.24 1.65
CA ILE A 92 1.16 0.98 0.40
C ILE A 92 2.52 0.96 -0.28
N LYS A 93 2.54 0.54 -1.53
CA LYS A 93 3.73 0.55 -2.39
C LYS A 93 3.39 1.35 -3.65
N VAL A 94 4.27 2.29 -3.98
CA VAL A 94 4.17 3.11 -5.17
C VAL A 94 5.38 2.78 -6.04
N THR A 95 5.15 2.44 -7.31
CA THR A 95 6.21 2.11 -8.27
C THR A 95 6.05 2.99 -9.50
N PRO A 96 7.06 3.81 -9.87
CA PRO A 96 7.05 4.51 -11.16
C PRO A 96 7.13 3.52 -12.33
N LEU A 97 6.34 3.74 -13.38
CA LEU A 97 6.29 2.85 -14.57
C LEU A 97 7.19 3.33 -15.72
N SER A 98 7.72 4.55 -15.67
CA SER A 98 8.68 5.07 -16.66
C SER A 98 10.13 4.70 -16.29
N GLN A 99 10.84 4.07 -17.24
CA GLN A 99 12.24 3.59 -17.09
C GLN A 99 13.27 4.71 -16.87
N GLU A 100 12.90 5.98 -17.07
CA GLU A 100 13.80 7.12 -16.87
C GLU A 100 14.09 7.43 -15.39
N GLU A 101 13.28 6.92 -14.45
CA GLU A 101 13.48 7.14 -13.01
C GLU A 101 14.12 5.96 -12.26
N GLU A 102 14.28 4.78 -12.89
CA GLU A 102 15.06 3.66 -12.31
C GLU A 102 16.54 4.06 -12.06
N GLN A 103 17.09 4.96 -12.89
CA GLN A 103 18.46 5.47 -12.75
C GLN A 103 18.67 6.35 -11.49
N LEU A 104 17.62 6.96 -10.94
CA LEU A 104 17.75 7.76 -9.71
C LEU A 104 17.93 6.87 -8.46
N CYS A 105 17.27 5.71 -8.41
CA CYS A 105 17.44 4.75 -7.31
C CYS A 105 18.81 4.03 -7.35
N LEU A 106 19.28 3.64 -8.54
CA LEU A 106 20.57 2.96 -8.69
C LEU A 106 21.76 3.87 -8.37
N SER A 107 21.68 5.16 -8.72
CA SER A 107 22.75 6.13 -8.45
C SER A 107 22.88 6.53 -6.97
N LEU A 108 21.82 6.39 -6.16
CA LEU A 108 21.86 6.65 -4.72
C LEU A 108 22.46 5.48 -3.92
N ILE A 109 22.29 4.24 -4.40
CA ILE A 109 22.89 3.04 -3.79
C ILE A 109 24.39 2.94 -4.11
N SER A 110 24.81 3.34 -5.31
CA SER A 110 26.23 3.32 -5.73
C SER A 110 27.13 4.36 -5.06
N LYS A 111 26.59 5.43 -4.44
CA LYS A 111 27.38 6.50 -3.82
C LYS A 111 27.69 6.27 -2.33
N GLN A 112 27.24 5.16 -1.76
CA GLN A 112 27.53 4.73 -0.39
C GLN A 112 28.48 3.51 -0.32
N SER A 113 29.13 3.13 -1.42
CA SER A 113 30.25 2.18 -1.44
C SER A 113 31.55 2.88 -1.79
#